data_AF-A0A1F9BHG2-F1
#
_entry.id   AF-A0A1F9BHG2-F1
#
_cell.length_a   1.000
_cell.length_b   1.000
_cell.length_c   1.000
_cell.angle_alpha   90.00
_cell.angle_beta   90.00
_cell.angle_gamma   90.00
#
_symmetry.space_group_name_H-M   'P 1'
#
loop_
_entity.id
_entity.type
_entity.pdbx_description
1 polymer ?
#
loop_
_entity_poly.entity_id
_entity_poly.type
_entity_poly.pdbx_seq_one_letter_code
_entity_poly.pdbx_strand_id
1 'polypeptide(L)'
;MLRELQAVAQGRLCGPEERRRCRTESGSFADWACEVCQEYLRPEFLSPWTWHLLFLYRLSRAGYPFRANDLSLETWLLLGVVRGAMENSQRGKNDHRQF
;
A
#
# COMPACT_ATOMS: atom_id res chain seq x y z
N MET A 1 2.28 7.30 -8.50
CA MET A 1 2.57 7.40 -7.05
C MET A 1 1.33 7.58 -6.16
N LEU A 2 0.59 8.71 -6.14
CA LEU A 2 -0.53 8.87 -5.17
C LEU A 2 -1.63 7.80 -5.30
N ARG A 3 -2.01 7.43 -6.52
CA ARG A 3 -2.95 6.31 -6.77
C ARG A 3 -2.43 4.97 -6.23
N GLU A 4 -1.12 4.72 -6.36
CA GLU A 4 -0.48 3.52 -5.82
C GLU A 4 -0.54 3.52 -4.28
N LEU A 5 -0.23 4.65 -3.64
CA LEU A 5 -0.32 4.80 -2.19
C LEU A 5 -1.75 4.63 -1.68
N GLN A 6 -2.75 5.14 -2.39
CA GLN A 6 -4.16 4.94 -2.05
C GLN A 6 -4.55 3.46 -2.15
N ALA A 7 -4.14 2.76 -3.20
CA ALA A 7 -4.39 1.32 -3.33
C ALA A 7 -3.75 0.54 -2.16
N VAL A 8 -2.50 0.87 -1.81
CA VAL A 8 -1.80 0.25 -0.66
C VAL A 8 -2.52 0.55 0.65
N ALA A 9 -2.88 1.82 0.92
CA ALA A 9 -3.55 2.24 2.14
C ALA A 9 -4.93 1.57 2.32
N GLN A 10 -5.67 1.44 1.22
CA GLN A 10 -6.97 0.77 1.19
C GLN A 10 -6.87 -0.75 1.36
N GLY A 11 -5.67 -1.33 1.29
CA GLY A 11 -5.47 -2.79 1.31
C GLY A 11 -5.82 -3.44 -0.02
N ARG A 12 -5.87 -2.66 -1.11
CA ARG A 12 -6.16 -3.14 -2.46
C ARG A 12 -4.89 -3.63 -3.16
N LEU A 13 -4.02 -4.33 -2.43
CA LEU A 13 -2.88 -5.02 -3.02
C LEU A 13 -3.25 -6.48 -3.26
N CYS A 14 -2.95 -7.00 -4.44
CA CYS A 14 -3.17 -8.40 -4.77
C CYS A 14 -2.10 -9.27 -4.07
N GLY A 15 -2.31 -9.54 -2.78
CA GLY A 15 -1.45 -10.37 -1.95
C GLY A 15 -1.73 -11.87 -2.10
N PRO A 16 -1.02 -12.75 -1.35
CA PRO A 16 -1.26 -14.20 -1.38
C PRO A 16 -2.66 -14.61 -0.92
N GLU A 17 -3.31 -13.82 -0.05
CA GLU A 17 -4.65 -14.08 0.47
C GLU A 17 -5.72 -13.67 -0.56
N GLU A 18 -5.61 -12.48 -1.13
CA GLU A 18 -6.45 -12.00 -2.22
C GLU A 18 -6.30 -12.88 -3.46
N ARG A 19 -5.07 -13.31 -3.79
CA ARG A 19 -4.82 -14.33 -4.82
C ARG A 19 -5.63 -15.58 -4.53
N ARG A 20 -5.53 -16.13 -3.31
CA ARG A 20 -6.30 -17.33 -2.91
C ARG A 20 -7.80 -17.11 -3.04
N ARG A 21 -8.33 -15.97 -2.59
CA ARG A 21 -9.75 -15.63 -2.71
C ARG A 21 -10.20 -15.55 -4.17
N CYS A 22 -9.46 -14.83 -5.02
CA CYS A 22 -9.71 -14.79 -6.45
C CYS A 22 -9.64 -16.19 -7.09
N ARG A 23 -8.72 -17.07 -6.63
CA ARG A 23 -8.67 -18.47 -7.11
C ARG A 23 -9.92 -19.26 -6.73
N THR A 24 -10.39 -19.12 -5.49
CA THR A 24 -11.59 -19.80 -5.02
C THR A 24 -12.84 -19.32 -5.76
N GLU A 25 -12.94 -18.02 -6.01
CA GLU A 25 -14.08 -17.41 -6.70
C GLU A 25 -14.05 -17.64 -8.23
N SER A 26 -12.85 -17.70 -8.83
CA SER A 26 -12.67 -17.79 -10.30
C SER A 26 -12.21 -19.17 -10.81
N GLY A 27 -12.02 -20.15 -9.92
CA GLY A 27 -11.62 -21.51 -10.27
C GLY A 27 -10.32 -21.58 -11.07
N SER A 28 -10.34 -22.32 -12.19
CA SER A 28 -9.18 -22.48 -13.09
C SER A 28 -8.70 -21.18 -13.74
N PHE A 29 -9.49 -20.10 -13.66
CA PHE A 29 -9.10 -18.77 -14.17
C PHE A 29 -8.47 -17.88 -13.09
N ALA A 30 -8.23 -18.42 -11.90
CA ALA A 30 -7.49 -17.81 -10.80
C ALA A 30 -6.36 -16.84 -11.18
N ASP A 31 -5.40 -17.32 -11.97
CA ASP A 31 -4.20 -16.54 -12.29
C ASP A 31 -4.54 -15.41 -13.27
N TRP A 32 -5.41 -15.66 -14.25
CA TRP A 32 -5.98 -14.62 -15.12
C TRP A 32 -6.83 -13.60 -14.34
N ALA A 33 -7.61 -14.07 -13.37
CA ALA A 33 -8.47 -13.23 -12.54
C ALA A 33 -7.64 -12.24 -11.72
N CYS A 34 -6.50 -12.65 -11.16
CA CYS A 34 -5.59 -11.70 -10.51
C CYS A 34 -4.88 -10.74 -11.47
N GLU A 35 -4.67 -11.15 -12.73
CA GLU A 35 -4.11 -10.27 -13.76
C GLU A 35 -5.12 -9.22 -14.26
N VAL A 36 -6.41 -9.56 -14.24
CA VAL A 36 -7.53 -8.77 -14.79
C VAL A 36 -8.40 -8.10 -13.72
N CYS A 37 -8.29 -8.49 -12.44
CA CYS A 37 -8.98 -7.86 -11.32
C CYS A 37 -8.54 -6.40 -11.20
N GLN A 38 -9.28 -5.49 -11.85
CA GLN A 38 -9.03 -4.05 -11.82
C GLN A 38 -9.21 -3.45 -10.41
N GLU A 39 -9.83 -4.21 -9.50
CA GLU A 39 -10.04 -3.81 -8.11
C GLU A 39 -8.76 -3.82 -7.27
N TYR A 40 -7.78 -4.68 -7.61
CA TYR A 40 -6.55 -4.85 -6.84
C TYR A 40 -5.32 -4.47 -7.64
N LEU A 41 -4.46 -3.64 -7.06
CA LEU A 41 -3.16 -3.30 -7.61
C LEU A 41 -2.19 -4.46 -7.39
N ARG A 42 -1.54 -4.90 -8.47
CA ARG A 42 -0.47 -5.88 -8.41
C ARG A 42 0.80 -5.28 -7.77
N PRO A 43 1.44 -5.95 -6.80
CA PRO A 43 2.66 -5.45 -6.17
C PRO A 43 3.80 -5.15 -7.17
N GLU A 44 3.86 -5.89 -8.27
CA GLU A 44 4.84 -5.74 -9.33
C GLU A 44 4.64 -4.46 -10.16
N PHE A 45 3.46 -3.82 -10.07
CA PHE A 45 3.13 -2.57 -10.74
C PHE A 45 3.32 -1.33 -9.88
N LEU A 46 3.69 -1.51 -8.61
CA LEU A 46 4.16 -0.39 -7.81
C LEU A 46 5.48 0.11 -8.38
N SER A 47 5.56 1.43 -8.58
CA SER A 47 6.83 2.01 -9.03
C SER A 47 7.92 1.74 -7.99
N PRO A 48 9.19 1.57 -8.41
CA PRO A 48 10.30 1.39 -7.48
C PRO A 48 10.38 2.49 -6.42
N TRP A 49 10.01 3.72 -6.80
CA TRP A 49 9.98 4.86 -5.88
C TRP A 49 8.87 4.75 -4.83
N THR A 50 7.66 4.30 -5.20
CA THR A 50 6.60 4.03 -4.21
C THR A 50 7.03 2.94 -3.23
N TRP A 51 7.69 1.89 -3.71
CA TRP A 51 8.26 0.85 -2.83
C TRP A 51 9.28 1.41 -1.84
N HIS A 52 10.20 2.24 -2.32
CA HIS A 52 11.20 2.89 -1.49
C HIS A 52 10.58 3.74 -0.38
N LEU A 53 9.60 4.58 -0.72
CA LEU A 53 8.92 5.44 0.26
C LEU A 53 8.09 4.62 1.28
N LEU A 54 7.41 3.55 0.84
CA LEU A 54 6.69 2.65 1.73
C LEU A 54 7.65 1.92 2.70
N PHE A 55 8.83 1.53 2.22
CA PHE A 55 9.88 0.94 3.05
C PHE A 55 10.35 1.91 4.13
N LEU A 56 10.69 3.15 3.76
CA LEU A 56 11.10 4.19 4.71
C LEU A 56 10.00 4.52 5.73
N TYR A 57 8.75 4.60 5.29
CA TYR A 57 7.59 4.77 6.17
C TYR A 57 7.48 3.63 7.20
N ARG A 58 7.63 2.37 6.76
CA ARG A 58 7.61 1.20 7.65
C ARG A 58 8.75 1.22 8.66
N LEU A 59 9.96 1.58 8.25
CA LEU A 59 11.09 1.76 9.16
C LEU A 59 10.79 2.82 10.23
N SER A 60 10.26 3.98 9.83
CA SER A 60 9.85 5.03 10.77
C SER A 60 8.79 4.52 11.76
N ARG A 61 7.78 3.79 11.28
CA ARG A 61 6.73 3.20 12.12
C ARG A 61 7.25 2.10 13.07
N ALA A 62 8.32 1.41 12.69
CA ALA A 62 9.00 0.43 13.54
C ALA A 62 9.95 1.07 14.57
N GLY A 63 10.09 2.41 14.57
CA GLY A 63 10.92 3.14 15.51
C GLY A 63 12.36 3.39 15.04
N TYR A 64 12.66 3.21 13.75
CA TYR A 64 13.99 3.56 13.23
C TYR A 64 14.28 5.07 13.44
N PRO A 65 15.41 5.43 14.07
CA PRO A 65 15.65 6.79 14.54
C PRO A 65 16.29 7.67 13.46
N PHE A 66 15.54 7.96 12.39
CA PHE A 66 15.99 8.89 11.34
C PHE A 66 16.38 10.25 11.95
N ARG A 67 17.56 10.74 11.57
CA ARG A 67 18.03 12.11 11.84
C ARG A 67 17.65 13.02 10.69
N ALA A 68 17.63 14.34 10.94
CA ALA A 68 17.20 15.34 9.95
C ALA A 68 17.93 15.22 8.59
N ASN A 69 19.21 14.83 8.61
CA ASN A 69 20.06 14.74 7.43
C ASN A 69 20.15 13.33 6.81
N ASP A 70 19.44 12.34 7.34
CA ASP A 70 19.49 10.97 6.80
C ASP A 70 18.77 10.84 5.46
N LEU A 71 17.85 11.77 5.16
CA LEU A 71 17.06 11.80 3.94
C LEU A 71 17.11 13.21 3.32
N SER A 72 16.95 13.30 2.00
CA SER A 72 16.82 14.59 1.32
C SER A 72 15.54 15.32 1.76
N LEU A 73 15.52 16.65 1.63
CA LEU A 73 14.32 17.47 1.87
C LEU A 73 13.11 16.94 1.08
N GLU A 74 13.31 16.60 -0.19
CA GLU A 74 12.26 16.05 -1.04
C GLU A 74 11.72 14.72 -0.49
N THR A 75 12.60 13.83 -0.04
CA THR A 75 12.19 12.54 0.54
C THR A 75 11.41 12.74 1.83
N TRP A 76 11.79 13.71 2.66
CA TRP A 76 11.04 14.07 3.86
C TRP A 76 9.63 14.56 3.54
N LEU A 77 9.48 15.45 2.55
CA LEU A 77 8.17 15.94 2.11
C LEU A 77 7.30 14.79 1.57
N LEU A 78 7.89 13.90 0.76
CA LEU A 78 7.20 12.74 0.23
C LEU A 78 6.80 11.73 1.31
N LEU A 79 7.62 11.53 2.35
CA LEU A 79 7.24 10.73 3.51
C LEU A 79 6.05 11.34 4.26
N GLY A 80 5.94 12.66 4.33
CA GLY A 80 4.75 13.34 4.84
C GLY A 80 3.49 12.99 4.05
N VAL A 81 3.58 12.98 2.71
CA VAL A 81 2.48 12.56 1.82
C VAL A 81 2.09 11.11 2.06
N VAL A 82 3.07 10.20 2.14
CA VAL A 82 2.81 8.78 2.42
C VAL A 82 2.12 8.62 3.76
N ARG A 83 2.62 9.27 4.81
CA ARG A 83 2.02 9.23 6.15
C ARG A 83 0.55 9.65 6.12
N GLY A 84 0.26 10.79 5.49
CA GLY A 84 -1.13 11.27 5.35
C GLY A 84 -2.02 10.27 4.61
N ALA A 85 -1.54 9.70 3.50
CA ALA A 85 -2.31 8.71 2.75
C ALA A 85 -2.59 7.43 3.57
N MET A 86 -1.60 6.93 4.31
CA MET A 86 -1.71 5.70 5.09
C MET A 86 -2.57 5.88 6.34
N GLU A 87 -2.42 6.98 7.08
CA GLU A 87 -3.13 7.24 8.34
C GLU A 87 -4.60 7.60 8.10
N ASN A 88 -4.91 8.39 7.05
CA ASN A 88 -6.29 8.76 6.73
C ASN A 88 -7.15 7.53 6.35
N SER A 89 -6.56 6.53 5.69
CA SER A 89 -7.27 5.30 5.36
C SER A 89 -7.57 4.42 6.58
N GLN A 90 -6.69 4.44 7.60
CA GLN A 90 -6.92 3.70 8.85
C GLN A 90 -8.06 4.31 9.66
N ARG A 91 -8.18 5.64 9.68
CA ARG A 91 -9.25 6.35 10.39
C ARG A 91 -10.63 6.00 9.83
N GLY A 92 -10.80 6.04 8.52
CA GLY A 92 -12.07 5.65 7.88
C GLY A 92 -12.46 4.18 8.09
N LYS A 93 -11.49 3.26 8.21
CA LYS A 93 -11.76 1.84 8.53
C LYS A 93 -12.21 1.64 9.99
N ASN A 94 -11.71 2.45 10.92
CA ASN A 94 -12.12 2.38 12.32
C ASN A 94 -13.53 2.97 12.53
N ASP A 95 -13.90 4.02 11.81
CA ASP A 95 -15.23 4.62 11.91
C ASP A 95 -16.33 3.68 11.38
N HIS A 96 -16.04 2.86 10.36
CA HIS A 96 -16.97 1.87 9.82
C HIS A 96 -17.14 0.59 10.65
N ARG A 97 -16.30 0.36 11.68
CA ARG A 97 -16.40 -0.82 12.57
C ARG A 97 -17.21 -0.57 13.85
N GLN A 98 -17.72 0.65 14.04
CA GLN A 98 -18.49 1.03 15.23
C GLN A 98 -20.02 0.94 15.05
N PHE A 99 -20.50 0.33 13.96
CA PHE A 99 -21.92 0.11 13.69
C PHE A 99 -22.21 -1.37 13.41
#